data_AF-A0A8H6IN54-F1
#
_entry.id   AF-A0A8H6IN54-F1
#
_cell.length_a   1.000
_cell.length_b   1.000
_cell.length_c   1.000
_cell.angle_alpha   90.00
_cell.angle_beta   90.00
_cell.angle_gamma   90.00
#
_symmetry.space_group_name_H-M   'P 1'
#
loop_
_entity.id
_entity.type
_entity.pdbx_description
1 polymer ?
#
loop_
_entity_poly.entity_id
_entity_poly.type
_entity_poly.pdbx_seq_one_letter_code
_entity_poly.pdbx_strand_id
1 'polypeptide(L)'
;MGFNLMCDLHPGTCGQCRRARLTCHGYRDPDALQFRDESQSVERKNIARRCRYAYPGSHPTTLELGWDARARYAFFSTYIGGFTRSMGDVAHHYRTAGAFDHLSASVEAASLAFMATQLGSPHLMHLASASYLTAIQRLSRGLPDLTSDRAEEALQSVLLLDMYEKMAHRDPRTSQSWISHARGGLSILSTQTASIISSQTGCHLAARLVTAVTVSCATIGAGTPRELNLLRRNIGYRVRSPKWSFLGVLGRVSNLQLDMEKGAVSRS
;
A
#
# COMPACT_ATOMS: atom_id res chain seq x y z
N MET A 1 10.87 51.54 31.66
CA MET A 1 10.12 50.37 32.17
C MET A 1 9.36 49.78 31.00
N GLY A 2 9.77 48.60 30.51
CA GLY A 2 9.07 47.91 29.41
C GLY A 2 7.94 47.08 29.98
N PHE A 3 6.70 47.32 29.56
CA PHE A 3 5.57 46.47 29.93
C PHE A 3 5.67 45.15 29.17
N ASN A 4 5.89 44.07 29.90
CA ASN A 4 5.92 42.72 29.36
C ASN A 4 4.48 42.29 29.02
N LEU A 5 4.08 42.43 27.75
CA LEU A 5 2.76 42.01 27.26
C LEU A 5 2.73 40.49 27.06
N MET A 6 2.53 39.74 28.15
CA MET A 6 2.21 38.31 28.05
C MET A 6 0.71 38.11 27.88
N CYS A 7 0.33 37.40 26.83
CA CYS A 7 -1.04 36.97 26.53
C CYS A 7 -1.41 35.76 27.41
N ASP A 8 -2.55 35.82 28.08
CA ASP A 8 -3.05 34.79 29.01
C ASP A 8 -3.97 33.74 28.36
N LEU A 9 -4.16 33.79 27.04
CA LEU A 9 -4.85 32.79 26.21
C LEU A 9 -6.29 32.44 26.67
N HIS A 10 -6.96 33.36 27.38
CA HIS A 10 -8.31 33.12 27.89
C HIS A 10 -9.34 32.93 26.76
N PRO A 11 -10.22 31.89 26.81
CA PRO A 11 -11.21 31.62 25.76
C PRO A 11 -12.07 32.86 25.45
N GLY A 12 -12.09 33.27 24.18
CA GLY A 12 -12.80 34.47 23.71
C GLY A 12 -11.91 35.70 23.56
N THR A 13 -11.37 36.27 24.64
CA THR A 13 -10.56 37.50 24.61
C THR A 13 -9.52 37.49 25.74
N CYS A 14 -8.26 37.76 25.42
CA CYS A 14 -7.19 37.79 26.42
C CYS A 14 -7.35 38.98 27.40
N GLY A 15 -6.93 38.79 28.65
CA GLY A 15 -7.06 39.79 29.71
C GLY A 15 -6.33 41.10 29.42
N GLN A 16 -5.25 41.05 28.64
CA GLN A 16 -4.49 42.25 28.25
C GLN A 16 -5.24 43.10 27.22
N CYS A 17 -5.78 42.50 26.17
CA CYS A 17 -6.60 43.20 25.17
C CYS A 17 -7.83 43.83 25.82
N ARG A 18 -8.47 43.10 26.75
CA ARG A 18 -9.62 43.62 27.52
C ARG A 18 -9.24 44.86 28.36
N ARG A 19 -8.11 44.82 29.07
CA ARG A 19 -7.64 45.96 29.89
C ARG A 19 -7.21 47.17 29.05
N ALA A 20 -6.55 46.91 27.93
CA ALA A 20 -6.09 47.94 26.99
C ALA A 20 -7.22 48.49 26.09
N ARG A 21 -8.45 47.95 26.18
CA ARG A 21 -9.57 48.25 25.29
C ARG A 21 -9.22 48.05 23.81
N LEU A 22 -8.38 47.05 23.52
CA LEU A 22 -7.99 46.65 22.17
C LEU A 22 -8.85 45.46 21.71
N THR A 23 -9.21 45.44 20.43
CA THR A 23 -9.91 44.30 19.82
C THR A 23 -9.01 43.07 19.81
N CYS A 24 -9.43 41.99 20.46
CA CYS A 24 -8.76 40.70 20.39
C CYS A 24 -9.32 39.91 19.20
N HIS A 25 -8.46 39.50 18.27
CA HIS A 25 -8.87 38.72 17.09
C HIS A 25 -9.00 37.22 17.37
N GLY A 26 -8.99 36.81 18.64
CA GLY A 26 -8.99 35.42 19.06
C GLY A 26 -7.64 34.74 18.82
N TYR A 27 -7.62 33.43 19.03
CA TYR A 27 -6.43 32.61 18.81
C TYR A 27 -6.63 31.74 17.57
N ARG A 28 -5.53 31.42 16.91
CA ARG A 28 -5.53 30.54 15.75
C ARG A 28 -6.08 29.17 16.15
N ASP A 29 -7.10 28.72 15.45
CA ASP A 29 -7.66 27.38 15.63
C ASP A 29 -6.59 26.31 15.33
N PRO A 30 -6.26 25.44 16.30
CA PRO A 30 -5.33 24.32 16.08
C PRO A 30 -5.78 23.38 14.96
N ASP A 31 -7.09 23.22 14.73
CA ASP A 31 -7.62 22.35 13.68
C ASP A 31 -7.43 22.96 12.27
N ALA A 32 -7.30 24.29 12.18
CA ALA A 32 -6.93 24.98 10.95
C ALA A 32 -5.43 24.87 10.61
N LEU A 33 -4.62 24.32 11.53
CA LEU A 33 -3.19 24.01 11.32
C LEU A 33 -2.95 22.56 10.91
N GLN A 34 -3.98 21.73 10.80
CA GLN A 34 -3.84 20.40 10.22
C GLN A 34 -3.52 20.53 8.73
N PHE A 35 -2.26 20.24 8.37
CA PHE A 35 -1.87 19.98 7.00
C PHE A 35 -2.68 18.78 6.49
N ARG A 36 -3.71 19.06 5.70
CA ARG A 36 -4.43 18.02 4.96
C ARG A 36 -3.58 17.66 3.75
N ASP A 37 -3.29 16.37 3.59
CA ASP A 37 -2.62 15.86 2.40
C ASP A 37 -3.60 15.94 1.20
N GLU A 38 -3.58 17.08 0.52
CA GLU A 38 -4.36 17.31 -0.70
C GLU A 38 -3.64 16.83 -1.97
N SER A 39 -2.46 16.20 -1.83
CA SER A 39 -1.62 15.81 -2.97
C SER A 39 -2.41 14.98 -3.98
N GLN A 40 -3.27 14.08 -3.52
CA GLN A 40 -4.10 13.25 -4.39
C GLN A 40 -5.21 14.01 -5.11
N SER A 41 -5.82 15.01 -4.47
CA SER A 41 -6.87 15.85 -5.09
C SER A 41 -6.26 16.72 -6.19
N VAL A 42 -5.09 17.29 -5.91
CA VAL A 42 -4.33 18.13 -6.84
C VAL A 42 -3.75 17.30 -7.99
N GLU A 43 -3.22 16.11 -7.71
CA GLU A 43 -2.69 15.17 -8.70
C GLU A 43 -3.80 14.71 -9.65
N ARG A 44 -4.96 14.26 -9.12
CA ARG A 44 -6.14 13.91 -9.93
C ARG A 44 -6.61 15.06 -10.80
N LYS A 45 -6.68 16.29 -10.26
CA LYS A 45 -7.06 17.48 -11.04
C LYS A 45 -6.07 17.77 -12.16
N ASN A 46 -4.77 17.67 -11.90
CA ASN A 46 -3.73 17.91 -12.91
C ASN A 46 -3.70 16.82 -13.98
N ILE A 47 -3.85 15.55 -13.61
CA ILE A 47 -3.94 14.42 -14.54
C ILE A 47 -5.19 14.54 -15.42
N ALA A 48 -6.37 14.75 -14.82
CA ALA A 48 -7.62 14.95 -15.56
C ALA A 48 -7.58 16.19 -16.47
N ARG A 49 -6.76 17.19 -16.13
CA ARG A 49 -6.48 18.34 -16.99
C ARG A 49 -5.56 17.95 -18.15
N ARG A 50 -4.49 17.18 -17.92
CA ARG A 50 -3.60 16.66 -18.98
C ARG A 50 -4.32 15.72 -19.95
N CYS A 51 -5.16 14.81 -19.47
CA CYS A 51 -5.94 13.91 -20.31
C CYS A 51 -7.00 14.65 -21.15
N ARG A 52 -7.55 15.77 -20.66
CA ARG A 52 -8.43 16.64 -21.45
C ARG A 52 -7.72 17.37 -22.60
N TYR A 53 -6.39 17.49 -22.55
CA TYR A 53 -5.58 18.04 -23.64
C TYR A 53 -5.01 16.97 -24.59
N ALA A 54 -5.26 15.68 -24.34
CA ALA A 54 -5.04 14.66 -25.36
C ALA A 54 -6.14 14.81 -26.42
N TYR A 55 -5.76 15.37 -27.56
CA TYR A 55 -6.64 15.74 -28.69
C TYR A 55 -7.68 14.65 -29.01
N PRO A 56 -8.99 14.93 -28.86
CA PRO A 56 -10.02 14.05 -29.37
C PRO A 56 -10.11 14.25 -30.88
N GLY A 57 -9.32 13.50 -31.66
CA GLY A 57 -9.46 13.46 -33.12
C GLY A 57 -8.20 13.25 -33.95
N SER A 58 -7.01 13.21 -33.36
CA SER A 58 -5.81 12.84 -34.12
C SER A 58 -5.69 11.32 -34.18
N HIS A 59 -5.89 10.73 -35.37
CA HIS A 59 -5.43 9.37 -35.60
C HIS A 59 -3.92 9.29 -35.31
N PRO A 60 -3.48 8.32 -34.49
CA PRO A 60 -2.07 8.19 -34.20
C PRO A 60 -1.31 7.94 -35.52
N THR A 61 -0.39 8.84 -35.85
CA THR A 61 0.43 8.79 -37.08
C THR A 61 1.54 7.73 -36.99
N THR A 62 1.71 7.16 -35.80
CA THR A 62 2.72 6.16 -35.45
C THR A 62 2.06 5.00 -34.70
N LEU A 63 2.57 3.78 -34.90
CA LEU A 63 2.12 2.61 -34.13
C LEU A 63 2.33 2.88 -32.63
N GLU A 64 1.24 2.98 -31.87
CA GLU A 64 1.31 3.06 -30.42
C GLU A 64 1.37 1.66 -29.81
N LEU A 65 2.24 1.48 -28.82
CA LEU A 65 2.25 0.28 -28.01
C LEU A 65 0.92 0.12 -27.28
N GLY A 66 0.45 -1.14 -27.18
CA GLY A 66 -0.70 -1.50 -26.38
C GLY A 66 -0.56 -1.07 -24.92
N TRP A 67 -1.69 -0.85 -24.26
CA TRP A 67 -1.71 -0.46 -22.85
C TRP A 67 -1.07 -1.50 -21.93
N ASP A 68 -1.12 -2.77 -22.30
CA ASP A 68 -0.45 -3.86 -21.61
C ASP A 68 1.08 -3.64 -21.54
N ALA A 69 1.72 -3.31 -22.67
CA ALA A 69 3.16 -3.07 -22.73
C ALA A 69 3.55 -1.77 -22.01
N ARG A 70 2.79 -0.68 -22.24
CA ARG A 70 3.05 0.63 -21.63
C ARG A 70 2.90 0.59 -20.12
N ALA A 71 1.83 -0.04 -19.63
CA ALA A 71 1.56 -0.16 -18.20
C ALA A 71 2.63 -0.99 -17.51
N ARG A 72 3.03 -2.14 -18.08
CA ARG A 72 4.11 -2.97 -17.54
C ARG A 72 5.42 -2.20 -17.48
N TYR A 73 5.81 -1.53 -18.57
CA TYR A 73 7.03 -0.72 -18.59
C TYR A 73 7.01 0.36 -17.50
N ALA A 74 5.92 1.12 -17.38
CA ALA A 74 5.76 2.15 -16.37
C ALA A 74 5.82 1.57 -14.94
N PHE A 75 5.16 0.44 -14.71
CA PHE A 75 5.15 -0.23 -13.42
C PHE A 75 6.55 -0.70 -13.00
N PHE A 76 7.29 -1.38 -13.88
CA PHE A 76 8.64 -1.86 -13.58
C PHE A 76 9.65 -0.72 -13.41
N SER A 77 9.63 0.27 -14.31
CA SER A 77 10.59 1.40 -14.29
C SER A 77 10.34 2.36 -13.12
N THR A 78 9.07 2.65 -12.82
CA THR A 78 8.71 3.70 -11.86
C THR A 78 8.41 3.12 -10.49
N TYR A 79 7.52 2.13 -10.40
CA TYR A 79 7.08 1.60 -9.11
C TYR A 79 8.10 0.66 -8.49
N ILE A 80 8.52 -0.37 -9.24
CA ILE A 80 9.48 -1.37 -8.77
C ILE A 80 10.87 -0.77 -8.65
N GLY A 81 11.37 -0.11 -9.70
CA GLY A 81 12.70 0.50 -9.73
C GLY A 81 12.87 1.69 -8.77
N GLY A 82 11.81 2.47 -8.54
CA GLY A 82 11.87 3.70 -7.74
C GLY A 82 11.47 3.52 -6.27
N PHE A 83 10.26 3.00 -6.01
CA PHE A 83 9.65 3.07 -4.67
C PHE A 83 9.92 1.84 -3.79
N THR A 84 10.19 0.68 -4.39
CA THR A 84 10.29 -0.59 -3.65
C THR A 84 11.46 -1.44 -4.14
N ARG A 85 12.71 -1.07 -3.81
CA ARG A 85 13.91 -1.87 -4.15
C ARG A 85 13.82 -3.33 -3.70
N SER A 86 13.02 -3.65 -2.68
CA SER A 86 12.73 -5.01 -2.22
C SER A 86 11.87 -5.84 -3.18
N MET A 87 11.50 -5.31 -4.35
CA MET A 87 10.63 -5.92 -5.34
C MET A 87 11.38 -6.25 -6.65
N GLY A 88 12.71 -6.13 -6.67
CA GLY A 88 13.55 -6.44 -7.85
C GLY A 88 13.36 -7.87 -8.37
N ASP A 89 13.05 -8.81 -7.48
CA ASP A 89 12.82 -10.21 -7.82
C ASP A 89 11.59 -10.43 -8.72
N VAL A 90 10.62 -9.49 -8.72
CA VAL A 90 9.45 -9.54 -9.63
C VAL A 90 9.90 -9.53 -11.09
N ALA A 91 10.90 -8.73 -11.44
CA ALA A 91 11.38 -8.65 -12.83
C ALA A 91 12.12 -9.93 -13.24
N HIS A 92 12.72 -10.64 -12.28
CA HIS A 92 13.31 -11.95 -12.53
C HIS A 92 12.22 -13.00 -12.75
N HIS A 93 11.29 -13.15 -11.80
CA HIS A 93 10.20 -14.12 -11.91
C HIS A 93 9.30 -13.88 -13.13
N TYR A 94 9.04 -12.62 -13.47
CA TYR A 94 8.24 -12.30 -14.66
C TYR A 94 8.94 -12.66 -15.98
N ARG A 95 10.28 -12.63 -16.04
CA ARG A 95 11.02 -13.03 -17.24
C ARG A 95 10.98 -14.54 -17.48
N THR A 96 10.88 -15.32 -16.42
CA THR A 96 10.81 -16.79 -16.49
C THR A 96 9.38 -17.32 -16.49
N ALA A 97 8.40 -16.46 -16.19
CA ALA A 97 6.99 -16.79 -16.19
C ALA A 97 6.49 -17.22 -17.58
N GLY A 98 5.52 -18.14 -17.59
CA GLY A 98 4.79 -18.46 -18.80
C GLY A 98 3.91 -17.29 -19.23
N ALA A 99 3.82 -17.03 -20.54
CA ALA A 99 3.06 -15.89 -21.08
C ALA A 99 1.57 -15.84 -20.65
N PHE A 100 1.02 -16.95 -20.16
CA PHE A 100 -0.37 -17.08 -19.75
C PHE A 100 -0.55 -17.75 -18.38
N ASP A 101 0.43 -17.65 -17.49
CA ASP A 101 0.31 -18.15 -16.12
C ASP A 101 -0.40 -17.16 -15.16
N HIS A 102 -0.43 -17.49 -13.87
CA HIS A 102 -1.03 -16.63 -12.84
C HIS A 102 -0.17 -15.41 -12.53
N LEU A 103 1.16 -15.53 -12.62
CA LEU A 103 2.08 -14.45 -12.28
C LEU A 103 2.04 -13.35 -13.34
N SER A 104 2.06 -13.73 -14.62
CA SER A 104 1.91 -12.81 -15.75
C SER A 104 0.60 -12.02 -15.69
N ALA A 105 -0.53 -12.69 -15.42
CA ALA A 105 -1.82 -12.02 -15.22
C ALA A 105 -1.81 -11.09 -13.99
N SER A 106 -1.15 -11.49 -12.90
CA SER A 106 -1.02 -10.66 -11.69
C SER A 106 -0.18 -9.40 -11.94
N VAL A 107 0.91 -9.53 -12.71
CA VAL A 107 1.74 -8.40 -13.15
C VAL A 107 0.93 -7.45 -14.02
N GLU A 108 0.15 -7.97 -14.96
CA GLU A 108 -0.70 -7.16 -15.82
C GLU A 108 -1.78 -6.40 -15.03
N ALA A 109 -2.47 -7.07 -14.11
CA ALA A 109 -3.47 -6.45 -13.23
C ALA A 109 -2.87 -5.29 -12.42
N ALA A 110 -1.75 -5.54 -11.75
CA ALA A 110 -1.01 -4.55 -10.98
C ALA A 110 -0.56 -3.37 -11.86
N SER A 111 0.00 -3.66 -13.03
CA SER A 111 0.54 -2.65 -13.94
C SER A 111 -0.55 -1.74 -14.49
N LEU A 112 -1.66 -2.32 -14.94
CA LEU A 112 -2.80 -1.58 -15.46
C LEU A 112 -3.47 -0.76 -14.36
N ALA A 113 -3.62 -1.28 -13.14
CA ALA A 113 -4.16 -0.52 -12.01
C ALA A 113 -3.26 0.64 -11.59
N PHE A 114 -1.93 0.45 -11.64
CA PHE A 114 -0.96 1.52 -11.45
C PHE A 114 -1.17 2.62 -12.51
N MET A 115 -1.18 2.25 -13.79
CA MET A 115 -1.37 3.22 -14.87
C MET A 115 -2.75 3.90 -14.81
N ALA A 116 -3.80 3.16 -14.51
CA ALA A 116 -5.16 3.67 -14.32
C ALA A 116 -5.21 4.71 -13.21
N THR A 117 -4.50 4.46 -12.10
CA THR A 117 -4.34 5.41 -11.00
C THR A 117 -3.59 6.66 -11.43
N GLN A 118 -2.46 6.52 -12.14
CA GLN A 118 -1.64 7.63 -12.62
C GLN A 118 -2.34 8.48 -13.70
N LEU A 119 -3.28 7.90 -14.45
CA LEU A 119 -4.02 8.60 -15.50
C LEU A 119 -5.46 8.97 -15.12
N GLY A 120 -5.94 8.51 -13.96
CA GLY A 120 -7.36 8.63 -13.61
C GLY A 120 -8.27 8.00 -14.66
N SER A 121 -7.88 6.86 -15.25
CA SER A 121 -8.59 6.22 -16.38
C SER A 121 -9.46 5.04 -15.92
N PRO A 122 -10.79 5.15 -15.95
CA PRO A 122 -11.70 4.04 -15.60
C PRO A 122 -11.57 2.86 -16.57
N HIS A 123 -11.33 3.13 -17.86
CA HIS A 123 -11.13 2.08 -18.86
C HIS A 123 -9.94 1.18 -18.52
N LEU A 124 -8.79 1.77 -18.15
CA LEU A 124 -7.63 1.00 -17.73
C LEU A 124 -7.89 0.24 -16.43
N MET A 125 -8.69 0.79 -15.52
CA MET A 125 -9.11 0.08 -14.31
C MET A 125 -9.99 -1.13 -14.65
N HIS A 126 -10.87 -1.05 -15.64
CA HIS A 126 -11.66 -2.20 -16.09
C HIS A 126 -10.77 -3.31 -16.67
N LEU A 127 -9.76 -2.96 -17.47
CA LEU A 127 -8.77 -3.92 -17.96
C LEU A 127 -7.98 -4.55 -16.81
N ALA A 128 -7.58 -3.74 -15.82
CA ALA A 128 -6.91 -4.22 -14.63
C ALA A 128 -7.77 -5.22 -13.84
N SER A 129 -9.07 -4.94 -13.67
CA SER A 129 -10.04 -5.85 -13.05
C SER A 129 -10.17 -7.17 -13.81
N ALA A 130 -10.17 -7.15 -15.14
CA ALA A 130 -10.24 -8.37 -15.95
C ALA A 130 -8.99 -9.24 -15.78
N SER A 131 -7.79 -8.64 -15.81
CA SER A 131 -6.53 -9.36 -15.56
C SER A 131 -6.45 -9.86 -14.12
N TYR A 132 -6.98 -9.09 -13.14
CA TYR A 132 -7.08 -9.50 -11.74
C TYR A 132 -7.92 -10.76 -11.55
N LEU A 133 -9.11 -10.82 -12.17
CA LEU A 133 -9.97 -12.01 -12.13
C LEU A 133 -9.31 -13.21 -12.81
N THR A 134 -8.65 -12.98 -13.95
CA THR A 134 -7.88 -14.02 -14.66
C THR A 134 -6.77 -14.58 -13.77
N ALA A 135 -6.05 -13.71 -13.06
CA ALA A 135 -4.98 -14.11 -12.15
C ALA A 135 -5.50 -14.96 -10.99
N ILE A 136 -6.62 -14.57 -10.35
CA ILE A 136 -7.25 -15.38 -9.30
C ILE A 136 -7.62 -16.76 -9.83
N GLN A 137 -8.30 -16.83 -10.98
CA GLN A 137 -8.72 -18.10 -11.55
C GLN A 137 -7.53 -19.03 -11.84
N ARG A 138 -6.45 -18.49 -12.41
CA ARG A 138 -5.24 -19.27 -12.72
C ARG A 138 -4.50 -19.69 -11.45
N LEU A 139 -4.37 -18.80 -10.48
CA LEU A 139 -3.71 -19.09 -9.20
C LEU A 139 -4.48 -20.18 -8.44
N SER A 140 -5.79 -20.03 -8.29
CA SER A 140 -6.65 -20.97 -7.57
C SER A 140 -6.60 -22.38 -8.15
N ARG A 141 -6.50 -22.53 -9.48
CA ARG A 141 -6.33 -23.85 -10.13
C ARG A 141 -5.00 -24.51 -9.78
N GLY A 142 -3.95 -23.73 -9.50
CA GLY A 142 -2.62 -24.26 -9.17
C GLY A 142 -2.37 -24.47 -7.68
N LEU A 143 -3.25 -24.00 -6.79
CA LEU A 143 -3.07 -24.13 -5.34
C LEU A 143 -3.14 -25.57 -4.81
N PRO A 144 -4.04 -26.46 -5.29
CA PRO A 144 -4.09 -27.84 -4.79
C PRO A 144 -2.79 -28.61 -4.98
N ASP A 145 -2.09 -28.36 -6.09
CA ASP A 145 -0.84 -29.04 -6.46
C ASP A 145 0.39 -28.12 -6.27
N LEU A 146 0.33 -27.20 -5.30
CA LEU A 146 1.39 -26.22 -5.08
C LEU A 146 2.67 -26.90 -4.56
N THR A 147 3.64 -27.09 -5.45
CA THR A 147 4.97 -27.58 -5.11
C THR A 147 5.82 -26.49 -4.45
N SER A 148 6.83 -26.91 -3.69
CA SER A 148 7.78 -26.01 -3.02
C SER A 148 8.44 -25.03 -4.00
N ASP A 149 8.82 -25.50 -5.20
CA ASP A 149 9.47 -24.68 -6.23
C ASP A 149 8.55 -23.58 -6.80
N ARG A 150 7.23 -23.76 -6.70
CA ARG A 150 6.23 -22.80 -7.20
C ARG A 150 5.62 -21.92 -6.11
N ALA A 151 5.96 -22.18 -4.85
CA ALA A 151 5.43 -21.45 -3.71
C ALA A 151 5.85 -19.97 -3.74
N GLU A 152 7.06 -19.67 -4.18
CA GLU A 152 7.54 -18.29 -4.34
C GLU A 152 6.77 -17.52 -5.42
N GLU A 153 6.50 -18.14 -6.59
CA GLU A 153 5.72 -17.52 -7.68
C GLU A 153 4.26 -17.28 -7.28
N ALA A 154 3.66 -18.25 -6.57
CA ALA A 154 2.31 -18.13 -6.02
C ALA A 154 2.25 -16.99 -4.99
N LEU A 155 3.20 -16.93 -4.06
CA LEU A 155 3.30 -15.86 -3.07
C LEU A 155 3.53 -14.49 -3.74
N GLN A 156 4.36 -14.44 -4.79
CA GLN A 156 4.58 -13.24 -5.57
C GLN A 156 3.30 -12.76 -6.26
N SER A 157 2.49 -13.69 -6.78
CA SER A 157 1.19 -13.38 -7.38
C SER A 157 0.23 -12.80 -6.35
N VAL A 158 0.11 -13.43 -5.17
CA VAL A 158 -0.71 -12.91 -4.06
C VAL A 158 -0.32 -11.49 -3.65
N LEU A 159 0.98 -11.19 -3.56
CA LEU A 159 1.45 -9.84 -3.22
C LEU A 159 1.12 -8.80 -4.30
N LEU A 160 1.10 -9.19 -5.58
CA LEU A 160 0.69 -8.30 -6.68
C LEU A 160 -0.83 -8.07 -6.68
N LEU A 161 -1.61 -9.09 -6.35
CA LEU A 161 -3.07 -8.99 -6.21
C LEU A 161 -3.48 -8.12 -5.01
N ASP A 162 -2.80 -8.26 -3.87
CA ASP A 162 -2.94 -7.35 -2.72
C ASP A 162 -2.63 -5.89 -3.11
N MET A 163 -1.59 -5.68 -3.91
CA MET A 163 -1.24 -4.35 -4.39
C MET A 163 -2.28 -3.79 -5.38
N TYR A 164 -2.82 -4.63 -6.27
CA TYR A 164 -3.96 -4.25 -7.12
C TYR A 164 -5.14 -3.77 -6.29
N GLU A 165 -5.55 -4.53 -5.26
CA GLU A 165 -6.68 -4.14 -4.41
C GLU A 165 -6.44 -2.81 -3.73
N LYS A 166 -5.19 -2.55 -3.29
CA LYS A 166 -4.78 -1.28 -2.69
C LYS A 166 -4.91 -0.09 -3.62
N MET A 167 -4.72 -0.29 -4.93
CA MET A 167 -4.87 0.74 -5.94
C MET A 167 -6.34 0.93 -6.37
N ALA A 168 -7.08 -0.18 -6.51
CA ALA A 168 -8.46 -0.21 -6.97
C ALA A 168 -9.46 0.24 -5.88
N HIS A 169 -9.29 -0.19 -4.63
CA HIS A 169 -10.26 -0.04 -3.54
C HIS A 169 -9.70 0.80 -2.39
N ARG A 170 -9.48 2.09 -2.62
CA ARG A 170 -8.70 2.97 -1.73
C ARG A 170 -9.29 3.28 -0.35
N ASP A 171 -10.50 2.80 -0.02
CA ASP A 171 -11.06 2.95 1.32
C ASP A 171 -10.95 1.63 2.09
N PRO A 172 -9.98 1.55 3.03
CA PRO A 172 -9.73 0.34 3.81
C PRO A 172 -10.90 -0.07 4.70
N ARG A 173 -11.81 0.86 5.03
CA ARG A 173 -12.92 0.63 5.97
C ARG A 173 -14.15 0.01 5.31
N THR A 174 -14.27 0.17 3.99
CA THR A 174 -15.43 -0.35 3.23
C THR A 174 -15.09 -1.60 2.44
N SER A 175 -13.80 -1.92 2.23
CA SER A 175 -13.40 -3.14 1.54
C SER A 175 -12.93 -4.24 2.48
N GLN A 176 -13.74 -5.30 2.63
CA GLN A 176 -13.31 -6.55 3.27
C GLN A 176 -12.09 -7.17 2.56
N SER A 177 -11.83 -6.78 1.31
CA SER A 177 -10.71 -7.29 0.52
C SER A 177 -9.34 -6.82 1.04
N TRP A 178 -9.26 -5.72 1.81
CA TRP A 178 -7.99 -5.06 2.17
C TRP A 178 -6.96 -5.91 2.93
N ILE A 179 -7.39 -7.06 3.45
CA ILE A 179 -6.52 -8.03 4.13
C ILE A 179 -6.68 -9.47 3.62
N SER A 180 -7.59 -9.74 2.67
CA SER A 180 -7.87 -11.11 2.23
C SER A 180 -6.68 -11.76 1.53
N HIS A 181 -6.05 -11.06 0.58
CA HIS A 181 -4.85 -11.59 -0.09
C HIS A 181 -3.66 -11.65 0.86
N ALA A 182 -3.49 -10.65 1.72
CA ALA A 182 -2.46 -10.67 2.75
C ALA A 182 -2.59 -11.89 3.68
N ARG A 183 -3.82 -12.27 4.08
CA ARG A 183 -4.09 -13.50 4.85
C ARG A 183 -3.92 -14.77 4.03
N GLY A 184 -4.36 -14.79 2.77
CA GLY A 184 -4.13 -15.91 1.85
C GLY A 184 -2.64 -16.22 1.68
N GLY A 185 -1.82 -15.18 1.56
CA GLY A 185 -0.36 -15.31 1.51
C GLY A 185 0.23 -15.90 2.78
N LEU A 186 -0.33 -15.60 3.96
CA LEU A 186 0.09 -16.25 5.20
C LEU A 186 -0.23 -17.74 5.22
N SER A 187 -1.35 -18.16 4.63
CA SER A 187 -1.69 -19.58 4.51
C SER A 187 -0.65 -20.32 3.66
N ILE A 188 -0.32 -19.80 2.47
CA ILE A 188 0.73 -20.35 1.59
C ILE A 188 2.07 -20.38 2.32
N LEU A 189 2.43 -19.29 2.99
CA LEU A 189 3.71 -19.22 3.67
C LEU A 189 3.76 -20.19 4.85
N SER A 190 2.68 -20.37 5.61
CA SER A 190 2.66 -21.26 6.77
C SER A 190 2.83 -22.73 6.37
N THR A 191 2.29 -23.15 5.23
CA THR A 191 2.45 -24.52 4.73
C THR A 191 3.80 -24.75 4.05
N GLN A 192 4.37 -23.72 3.41
CA GLN A 192 5.61 -23.81 2.63
C GLN A 192 6.79 -23.03 3.26
N THR A 193 6.75 -22.74 4.56
CA THR A 193 7.70 -21.82 5.22
C THR A 193 9.14 -22.22 4.95
N ALA A 194 9.49 -23.49 5.19
CA ALA A 194 10.86 -23.98 5.07
C ALA A 194 11.43 -23.81 3.66
N SER A 195 10.62 -24.06 2.63
CA SER A 195 11.01 -23.87 1.24
C SER A 195 11.18 -22.39 0.92
N ILE A 196 10.18 -21.55 1.22
CA ILE A 196 10.21 -20.12 0.87
C ILE A 196 11.35 -19.40 1.58
N ILE A 197 11.59 -19.64 2.87
CA ILE A 197 12.65 -18.92 3.59
C ILE A 197 14.05 -19.53 3.37
N SER A 198 14.17 -20.58 2.56
CA SER A 198 15.48 -21.17 2.24
C SER A 198 16.30 -20.25 1.33
N SER A 199 15.65 -19.58 0.38
CA SER A 199 16.28 -18.70 -0.60
C SER A 199 16.31 -17.23 -0.14
N GLN A 200 17.18 -16.42 -0.73
CA GLN A 200 17.20 -14.97 -0.49
C GLN A 200 15.92 -14.31 -1.03
N THR A 201 15.47 -14.74 -2.21
CA THR A 201 14.27 -14.24 -2.89
C THR A 201 13.02 -14.48 -2.05
N GLY A 202 12.81 -15.71 -1.59
CA GLY A 202 11.67 -16.04 -0.76
C GLY A 202 11.72 -15.36 0.62
N CYS A 203 12.89 -15.05 1.17
CA CYS A 203 13.00 -14.19 2.35
C CYS A 203 12.53 -12.75 2.08
N HIS A 204 12.83 -12.18 0.91
CA HIS A 204 12.28 -10.88 0.51
C HIS A 204 10.77 -10.93 0.29
N LEU A 205 10.24 -12.00 -0.31
CA LEU A 205 8.80 -12.22 -0.46
C LEU A 205 8.10 -12.31 0.91
N ALA A 206 8.65 -13.10 1.83
CA ALA A 206 8.14 -13.21 3.19
C ALA A 206 8.19 -11.84 3.92
N ALA A 207 9.27 -11.07 3.75
CA ALA A 207 9.37 -9.73 4.32
C ALA A 207 8.33 -8.75 3.74
N ARG A 208 8.04 -8.85 2.44
CA ARG A 208 6.96 -8.08 1.80
C ARG A 208 5.59 -8.49 2.31
N LEU A 209 5.35 -9.78 2.52
CA LEU A 209 4.12 -10.27 3.13
C LEU A 209 3.95 -9.76 4.56
N VAL A 210 5.00 -9.82 5.37
CA VAL A 210 5.00 -9.23 6.73
C VAL A 210 4.65 -7.74 6.68
N THR A 211 5.27 -7.01 5.76
CA THR A 211 4.96 -5.59 5.55
C THR A 211 3.49 -5.38 5.19
N ALA A 212 2.98 -6.13 4.21
CA ALA A 212 1.61 -6.01 3.72
C ALA A 212 0.58 -6.29 4.82
N VAL A 213 0.75 -7.39 5.57
CA VAL A 213 -0.16 -7.76 6.66
C VAL A 213 -0.09 -6.72 7.79
N THR A 214 1.10 -6.33 8.25
CA THR A 214 1.22 -5.35 9.34
C THR A 214 0.59 -4.01 8.98
N VAL A 215 0.83 -3.51 7.76
CA VAL A 215 0.24 -2.25 7.30
C VAL A 215 -1.28 -2.38 7.16
N SER A 216 -1.78 -3.46 6.56
CA SER A 216 -3.23 -3.68 6.42
C SER A 216 -3.91 -3.78 7.79
N CYS A 217 -3.35 -4.54 8.74
CA CYS A 217 -3.83 -4.60 10.13
C CYS A 217 -3.88 -3.22 10.79
N ALA A 218 -2.79 -2.45 10.70
CA ALA A 218 -2.70 -1.12 11.28
C ALA A 218 -3.75 -0.16 10.68
N THR A 219 -4.00 -0.29 9.38
CA THR A 219 -4.92 0.59 8.65
C THR A 219 -6.38 0.35 9.04
N ILE A 220 -6.75 -0.91 9.32
CA ILE A 220 -8.13 -1.29 9.67
C ILE A 220 -8.35 -1.42 11.18
N GLY A 221 -7.35 -1.11 12.02
CA GLY A 221 -7.42 -1.29 13.46
C GLY A 221 -7.49 -2.75 13.91
N ALA A 222 -7.00 -3.70 13.11
CA ALA A 222 -7.00 -5.11 13.46
C ALA A 222 -5.69 -5.53 14.15
N GLY A 223 -5.80 -6.54 15.02
CA GLY A 223 -4.65 -7.18 15.65
C GLY A 223 -3.77 -7.88 14.62
N THR A 224 -2.46 -7.80 14.83
CA THR A 224 -1.48 -8.50 13.98
C THR A 224 -1.46 -10.00 14.33
N PRO A 225 -1.55 -10.92 13.35
CA PRO A 225 -1.47 -12.36 13.60
C PRO A 225 -0.19 -12.75 14.35
N ARG A 226 -0.27 -13.72 15.28
CA ARG A 226 0.87 -14.10 16.13
C ARG A 226 1.99 -14.74 15.31
N GLU A 227 1.62 -15.54 14.32
CA GLU A 227 2.49 -16.24 13.37
C GLU A 227 3.37 -15.24 12.60
N LEU A 228 2.83 -14.04 12.32
CA LEU A 228 3.55 -12.97 11.64
C LEU A 228 4.77 -12.51 12.44
N ASN A 229 4.64 -12.41 13.77
CA ASN A 229 5.72 -11.98 14.65
C ASN A 229 6.83 -13.03 14.74
N LEU A 230 6.48 -14.31 14.76
CA LEU A 230 7.45 -15.41 14.74
C LEU A 230 8.24 -15.40 13.44
N LEU A 231 7.53 -15.40 12.31
CA LEU A 231 8.14 -15.31 10.98
C LEU A 231 9.08 -14.10 10.87
N ARG A 232 8.62 -12.92 11.32
CA ARG A 232 9.40 -11.69 11.28
C ARG A 232 10.71 -11.79 12.05
N ARG A 233 10.71 -12.46 13.21
CA ARG A 233 11.93 -12.72 13.98
C ARG A 233 12.84 -13.69 13.24
N ASN A 234 12.28 -14.78 12.71
CA ASN A 234 13.02 -15.84 12.03
C ASN A 234 13.78 -15.34 10.79
N ILE A 235 13.18 -14.47 9.98
CA ILE A 235 13.84 -13.94 8.77
C ILE A 235 14.64 -12.66 9.02
N GLY A 236 14.54 -12.08 10.22
CA GLY A 236 15.04 -10.74 10.52
C GLY A 236 16.54 -10.54 10.31
N TYR A 237 17.34 -11.59 10.44
CA TYR A 237 18.79 -11.55 10.20
C TYR A 237 19.13 -11.35 8.71
N ARG A 238 18.25 -11.76 7.78
CA ARG A 238 18.45 -11.65 6.32
C ARG A 238 17.90 -10.36 5.71
N VAL A 239 16.94 -9.71 6.38
CA VAL A 239 16.19 -8.56 5.81
C VAL A 239 16.27 -7.29 6.67
N ARG A 240 17.31 -7.19 7.52
CA ARG A 240 17.48 -6.10 8.48
C ARG A 240 17.59 -4.75 7.76
N SER A 241 16.71 -3.82 8.13
CA SER A 241 16.73 -2.43 7.66
C SER A 241 15.97 -1.52 8.64
N PRO A 242 16.14 -0.19 8.59
CA PRO A 242 15.33 0.75 9.36
C PRO A 242 13.83 0.55 9.11
N LYS A 243 13.43 0.35 7.84
CA LYS A 243 12.05 0.00 7.45
C LYS A 243 11.59 -1.28 8.16
N TRP A 244 12.44 -2.31 8.18
CA TRP A 244 12.12 -3.54 8.90
C TRP A 244 11.88 -3.24 10.37
N SER A 245 12.80 -2.59 11.07
CA SER A 245 12.65 -2.25 12.50
C SER A 245 11.36 -1.46 12.79
N PHE A 246 11.06 -0.46 11.96
CA PHE A 246 9.84 0.35 12.07
C PHE A 246 8.56 -0.49 11.99
N LEU A 247 8.48 -1.48 11.08
CA LEU A 247 7.32 -2.36 11.00
C LEU A 247 7.06 -3.15 12.30
N GLY A 248 8.13 -3.47 13.04
CA GLY A 248 7.98 -4.11 14.35
C GLY A 248 7.40 -3.17 15.42
N VAL A 249 7.69 -1.86 15.32
CA VAL A 249 7.06 -0.84 16.17
C VAL A 249 5.60 -0.67 15.78
N LEU A 250 5.31 -0.53 14.48
CA LEU A 250 3.95 -0.37 13.95
C LEU A 250 3.04 -1.51 14.41
N GLY A 251 3.46 -2.77 14.28
CA GLY A 251 2.67 -3.92 14.74
C GLY A 251 2.38 -3.90 16.25
N ARG A 252 3.33 -3.43 17.08
CA ARG A 252 3.09 -3.26 18.53
C ARG A 252 2.10 -2.14 18.83
N VAL A 253 2.20 -1.02 18.14
CA VAL A 253 1.27 0.11 18.29
C VAL A 253 -0.14 -0.33 17.89
N SER A 254 -0.30 -1.04 16.78
CA SER A 254 -1.61 -1.54 16.34
C SER A 254 -2.23 -2.51 17.33
N ASN A 255 -1.43 -3.42 17.92
CA ASN A 255 -1.93 -4.31 18.96
C ASN A 255 -2.31 -3.54 20.24
N LEU A 256 -1.51 -2.55 20.65
CA LEU A 256 -1.82 -1.71 21.81
C LEU A 256 -3.14 -0.94 21.63
N GLN A 257 -3.37 -0.37 20.43
CA GLN A 257 -4.63 0.32 20.11
C GLN A 257 -5.83 -0.62 20.28
N LEU A 258 -5.73 -1.85 19.76
CA LEU A 258 -6.78 -2.86 19.91
C LEU A 258 -7.00 -3.25 21.37
N ASP A 259 -5.93 -3.41 22.15
CA ASP A 259 -6.02 -3.76 23.58
C ASP A 259 -6.67 -2.64 24.39
N MET A 260 -6.39 -1.37 24.04
CA MET A 260 -7.05 -0.20 24.64
C MET A 260 -8.54 -0.16 24.31
N GLU A 261 -8.93 -0.44 23.06
CA GLU A 261 -10.34 -0.52 22.65
C GLU A 261 -11.11 -1.64 23.37
N LYS A 262 -10.44 -2.76 23.65
CA LYS A 262 -11.01 -3.90 24.38
C LYS A 262 -11.01 -3.73 25.89
N GLY A 263 -10.48 -2.62 26.42
CA GLY A 263 -10.35 -2.41 27.87
C GLY A 263 -9.35 -3.36 28.55
N ALA A 264 -8.45 -3.98 27.79
CA ALA A 264 -7.43 -4.90 28.30
C ALA A 264 -6.20 -4.19 28.90
N VAL A 265 -6.17 -2.85 28.83
CA VAL A 265 -5.10 -2.01 29.39
C VAL A 265 -5.66 -1.22 30.57
N SER A 266 -5.10 -1.39 31.76
CA SER A 266 -5.46 -0.59 32.93
C SER A 266 -5.11 0.87 32.69
N ARG A 267 -6.08 1.78 32.82
CA ARG A 267 -5.79 3.21 32.93
C ARG A 267 -5.18 3.44 34.32
N SER A 268 -3.87 3.63 34.37
CA SER A 268 -3.16 4.14 35.55
C SER A 268 -3.51 5.61 35.79
#